data_AF-A0A162UJN5-F1
#
_entry.id   AF-A0A162UJN5-F1
#
_cell.length_a   1.000
_cell.length_b   1.000
_cell.length_c   1.000
_cell.angle_alpha   90.00
_cell.angle_beta   90.00
_cell.angle_gamma   90.00
#
_symmetry.space_group_name_H-M   'P 1'
#
loop_
_entity.id
_entity.type
_entity.pdbx_description
1 polymer ?
#
loop_
_entity_poly.entity_id
_entity_poly.type
_entity_poly.pdbx_seq_one_letter_code
_entity_poly.pdbx_strand_id
1 'polypeptide(L)'
;MWRSWVDRINTVNKNPCSDDHPAMSPEELHQRAQKQANLRDLFNQSQDLLMTESERSDIFLSQVLPAYCAFYDADPGPHVFETFYDIRTFIVVLARHLVSGIRSVPDTTNKTESSKVLMDNLRSKLHLYYVLKAINISTFGPNVLVTVMLQQRVPSVVIKLFRSFIDLPRSYYDTETKQGVSDSMVTLEDAGNVVVDTLKQCVKNPSVLTRLIVEDTFFLLLRLILAKPAEWIASPNDGETQEPGYMVWKHKYDL
;
A
#
# COMPACT_ATOMS: atom_id res chain seq x y z
N MET A 1 -19.92 -16.10 -46.62
CA MET A 1 -20.30 -15.32 -45.41
C MET A 1 -19.30 -15.44 -44.25
N TRP A 2 -18.50 -16.49 -44.12
CA TRP A 2 -17.52 -16.64 -43.03
C TRP A 2 -16.31 -15.68 -43.07
N ARG A 3 -15.79 -15.35 -44.27
CA ARG A 3 -14.63 -14.46 -44.41
C ARG A 3 -14.90 -13.02 -43.90
N SER A 4 -16.11 -12.50 -44.11
CA SER A 4 -16.52 -11.15 -43.65
C SER A 4 -16.61 -11.01 -42.12
N TRP A 5 -16.78 -12.12 -41.40
CA TRP A 5 -16.80 -12.10 -39.93
C TRP A 5 -15.40 -12.19 -39.34
N VAL A 6 -14.53 -13.02 -39.92
CA VAL A 6 -13.11 -13.11 -39.54
C VAL A 6 -12.36 -11.80 -39.83
N ASP A 7 -12.67 -11.14 -40.96
CA ASP A 7 -12.10 -9.83 -41.27
C ASP A 7 -12.56 -8.73 -40.31
N ARG A 8 -13.79 -8.83 -39.77
CA ARG A 8 -14.29 -7.91 -38.72
C ARG A 8 -13.66 -8.14 -37.36
N ILE A 9 -13.31 -9.39 -37.02
CA ILE A 9 -12.57 -9.68 -35.79
C ILE A 9 -11.13 -9.19 -35.91
N ASN A 10 -10.49 -9.37 -37.08
CA ASN A 10 -9.12 -8.91 -37.30
C ASN A 10 -8.99 -7.38 -37.42
N THR A 11 -10.03 -6.66 -37.83
CA THR A 11 -10.04 -5.18 -37.80
C THR A 11 -10.32 -4.62 -36.41
N VAL A 12 -11.09 -5.33 -35.57
CA VAL A 12 -11.31 -4.96 -34.15
C VAL A 12 -10.08 -5.29 -33.28
N ASN A 13 -9.25 -6.25 -33.70
CA ASN A 13 -8.04 -6.66 -32.99
C ASN A 13 -6.75 -5.94 -33.44
N LYS A 14 -6.87 -4.91 -34.30
CA LYS A 14 -5.80 -3.92 -34.45
C LYS A 14 -5.90 -2.98 -33.25
N ASN A 15 -5.12 -3.26 -32.22
CA ASN A 15 -4.86 -2.29 -31.16
C ASN A 15 -4.42 -0.95 -31.81
N PRO A 16 -5.18 0.14 -31.60
CA PRO A 16 -4.68 1.48 -31.80
C PRO A 16 -3.88 1.84 -30.55
N CYS A 17 -2.73 1.20 -30.38
CA CYS A 17 -1.71 1.70 -29.47
C CYS A 17 -0.53 2.07 -30.34
N SER A 18 -0.74 3.13 -31.13
CA SER A 18 0.37 4.01 -31.45
C SER A 18 1.01 4.41 -30.13
N ASP A 19 2.33 4.24 -30.05
CA ASP A 19 3.20 4.79 -29.01
C ASP A 19 3.13 6.33 -29.06
N ASP A 20 1.99 6.92 -28.70
CA ASP A 20 1.81 8.36 -28.53
C ASP A 20 2.12 8.78 -27.09
N HIS A 21 3.19 8.22 -26.52
CA HIS A 21 3.90 8.92 -25.48
C HIS A 21 4.80 9.94 -26.18
N PRO A 22 4.69 11.25 -25.91
CA PRO A 22 5.65 12.20 -26.44
C PRO A 22 7.05 11.69 -26.09
N ALA A 23 7.88 11.48 -27.11
CA ALA A 23 9.26 11.06 -26.93
C ALA A 23 9.90 12.05 -25.95
N MET A 24 10.27 11.56 -24.77
CA MET A 24 10.84 12.41 -23.73
C MET A 24 12.04 13.17 -24.27
N SER A 25 12.13 14.43 -23.86
CA SER A 25 13.30 15.24 -24.20
C SER A 25 14.57 14.59 -23.62
N PRO A 26 15.73 14.80 -24.27
CA PRO A 26 17.00 14.34 -23.73
C PRO A 26 17.28 14.83 -22.31
N GLU A 27 16.78 16.01 -21.94
CA GLU A 27 16.91 16.59 -20.61
C GLU A 27 16.09 15.81 -19.56
N GLU A 28 14.84 15.44 -19.86
CA GLU A 28 14.00 14.63 -18.98
C GLU A 28 14.59 13.23 -18.76
N LEU A 29 15.15 12.62 -19.82
CA LEU A 29 15.84 11.34 -19.72
C LEU A 29 17.07 11.43 -18.81
N HIS A 30 17.85 12.51 -18.92
CA HIS A 30 19.00 12.73 -18.05
C HIS A 30 18.58 12.93 -16.59
N GLN A 31 17.55 13.74 -16.34
CA GLN A 31 17.01 13.93 -14.99
C GLN A 31 16.48 12.64 -14.39
N ARG A 32 15.80 11.80 -15.17
CA ARG A 32 15.34 10.48 -14.72
C ARG A 32 16.52 9.59 -14.35
N ALA A 33 17.53 9.49 -15.23
CA ALA A 33 18.72 8.67 -14.98
C ALA A 33 19.45 9.11 -13.71
N GLN A 34 19.52 10.43 -13.46
CA GLN A 34 20.12 10.96 -12.24
C GLN A 34 19.30 10.63 -10.99
N LYS A 35 17.97 10.74 -11.05
CA LYS A 35 17.08 10.31 -9.94
C LYS A 35 17.25 8.81 -9.63
N GLN A 36 17.34 7.96 -10.65
CA GLN A 36 17.57 6.52 -10.49
C GLN A 36 18.95 6.24 -9.87
N ALA A 37 20.00 6.93 -10.34
CA ALA A 37 21.35 6.79 -9.79
C ALA A 37 21.38 7.17 -8.31
N ASN A 38 20.83 8.33 -7.95
CA ASN A 38 20.77 8.79 -6.57
C ASN A 38 20.01 7.81 -5.67
N LEU A 39 18.85 7.31 -6.13
CA LEU A 39 18.05 6.35 -5.37
C LEU A 39 18.77 5.01 -5.18
N ARG A 40 19.51 4.56 -6.19
CA ARG A 40 20.35 3.36 -6.10
C ARG A 40 21.50 3.53 -5.11
N ASP A 41 22.15 4.70 -5.11
CA ASP A 41 23.25 4.99 -4.19
C ASP A 41 22.75 5.04 -2.74
N LEU A 42 21.59 5.68 -2.49
CA LEU A 42 20.93 5.66 -1.18
C LEU A 42 20.58 4.25 -0.73
N PHE A 43 20.06 3.41 -1.64
CA PHE A 43 19.74 2.03 -1.29
C PHE A 43 21.00 1.23 -0.98
N ASN A 44 22.07 1.36 -1.77
CA ASN A 44 23.35 0.73 -1.50
C ASN A 44 23.93 1.14 -0.14
N GLN A 45 23.85 2.44 0.20
CA GLN A 45 24.25 2.94 1.51
C GLN A 45 23.42 2.31 2.64
N SER A 46 22.11 2.14 2.44
CA SER A 46 21.24 1.47 3.41
C SER A 46 21.57 -0.02 3.60
N GLN A 47 22.42 -0.61 2.75
CA GLN A 47 22.89 -1.98 2.84
C GLN A 47 24.37 -2.08 3.25
N ASP A 48 25.02 -0.97 3.62
CA ASP A 48 26.43 -0.96 4.00
C ASP A 48 26.65 -1.76 5.29
N LEU A 49 27.45 -2.83 5.18
CA LEU A 49 27.77 -3.73 6.28
C LEU A 49 28.71 -3.10 7.32
N LEU A 50 29.34 -1.96 6.99
CA LEU A 50 30.15 -1.19 7.92
C LEU A 50 29.30 -0.38 8.92
N MET A 51 28.03 -0.15 8.60
CA MET A 51 27.07 0.54 9.47
C MET A 51 26.37 -0.44 10.42
N THR A 52 25.81 0.07 11.51
CA THR A 52 24.93 -0.72 12.38
C THR A 52 23.59 -1.02 11.69
N GLU A 53 22.87 -2.02 12.18
CA GLU A 53 21.53 -2.32 11.66
C GLU A 53 20.54 -1.16 11.86
N SER A 54 20.67 -0.42 12.97
CA SER A 54 19.84 0.76 13.24
C SER A 54 20.10 1.85 12.22
N GLU A 55 21.36 2.21 11.97
CA GLU A 55 21.69 3.27 11.01
C GLU A 55 21.25 2.90 9.58
N ARG A 56 21.43 1.64 9.18
CA ARG A 56 20.90 1.12 7.91
C ARG A 56 19.39 1.25 7.82
N SER A 57 18.69 0.88 8.89
CA SER A 57 17.23 1.02 9.00
C SER A 57 16.79 2.47 8.89
N ASP A 58 17.49 3.39 9.57
CA ASP A 58 17.17 4.80 9.60
C ASP A 58 17.33 5.43 8.21
N ILE A 59 18.42 5.13 7.49
CA ILE A 59 18.61 5.59 6.10
C ILE A 59 17.51 5.02 5.20
N PHE A 60 17.19 3.73 5.34
CA PHE A 60 16.15 3.10 4.54
C PHE A 60 14.80 3.79 4.72
N LEU A 61 14.35 3.95 5.97
CA LEU A 61 13.04 4.52 6.29
C LEU A 61 12.95 6.02 6.01
N SER A 62 13.99 6.80 6.33
CA SER A 62 13.96 8.27 6.26
C SER A 62 14.41 8.85 4.91
N GLN A 63 15.16 8.11 4.11
CA GLN A 63 15.71 8.61 2.85
C GLN A 63 15.31 7.75 1.64
N VAL A 64 15.57 6.44 1.70
CA VAL A 64 15.31 5.54 0.55
C VAL A 64 13.83 5.48 0.21
N LEU A 65 12.96 5.20 1.19
CA LEU A 65 11.54 5.01 0.92
C LEU A 65 10.80 6.28 0.48
N PRO A 66 11.01 7.46 1.10
CA PRO A 66 10.43 8.71 0.59
C PRO A 66 10.90 9.01 -0.83
N ALA A 67 12.20 8.83 -1.14
CA ALA A 67 12.74 9.06 -2.47
C ALA A 67 12.16 8.09 -3.50
N TYR A 68 12.03 6.80 -3.16
CA TYR A 68 11.39 5.79 -3.99
C TYR A 68 9.94 6.12 -4.31
N CYS A 69 9.15 6.48 -3.28
CA CYS A 69 7.75 6.84 -3.45
C CYS A 69 7.60 8.10 -4.30
N ALA A 70 8.39 9.15 -4.03
CA ALA A 70 8.37 10.39 -4.80
C ALA A 70 8.81 10.18 -6.25
N PHE A 71 9.75 9.27 -6.50
CA PHE A 71 10.18 8.92 -7.85
C PHE A 71 9.03 8.28 -8.65
N TYR A 72 8.31 7.34 -8.04
CA TYR A 72 7.13 6.74 -8.66
C TYR A 72 5.98 7.75 -8.85
N ASP A 73 5.71 8.60 -7.86
CA ASP A 73 4.62 9.59 -7.95
C ASP A 73 4.86 10.60 -9.08
N ALA A 74 6.12 10.98 -9.33
CA ALA A 74 6.47 11.92 -10.38
C ALA A 74 6.40 11.31 -11.78
N ASP A 75 6.67 10.01 -11.90
CA ASP A 75 6.79 9.31 -13.18
C ASP A 75 6.45 7.83 -13.03
N PRO A 76 5.15 7.47 -12.98
CA PRO A 76 4.74 6.09 -12.80
C PRO A 76 5.13 5.26 -14.03
N GLY A 77 5.98 4.25 -13.86
CA GLY A 77 6.32 3.37 -14.97
C GLY A 77 7.23 2.20 -14.61
N PRO A 78 7.47 1.29 -15.57
CA PRO A 78 8.30 0.09 -15.36
C PRO A 78 9.72 0.39 -14.90
N HIS A 79 10.28 1.52 -15.36
CA HIS A 79 11.62 1.98 -15.05
C HIS A 79 11.88 2.15 -13.53
N VAL A 80 10.84 2.37 -12.73
CA VAL A 80 10.95 2.45 -11.27
C VAL A 80 11.44 1.10 -10.71
N PHE A 81 10.93 -0.01 -11.23
CA PHE A 81 11.29 -1.36 -10.80
C PHE A 81 12.68 -1.82 -11.30
N GLU A 82 13.22 -1.13 -12.31
CA GLU A 82 14.55 -1.37 -12.88
C GLU A 82 15.66 -0.59 -12.15
N THR A 83 15.29 0.29 -11.21
CA THR A 83 16.24 1.14 -10.48
C THR A 83 17.26 0.34 -9.66
N PHE A 84 16.82 -0.75 -9.05
CA PHE A 84 17.66 -1.58 -8.19
C PHE A 84 18.11 -2.84 -8.94
N TYR A 85 19.43 -3.09 -8.94
CA TYR A 85 20.00 -4.32 -9.52
C TYR A 85 19.43 -5.58 -8.87
N ASP A 86 19.22 -5.54 -7.55
CA ASP A 86 18.51 -6.58 -6.81
C ASP A 86 17.24 -6.03 -6.15
N ILE A 87 16.21 -5.88 -6.99
CA ILE A 87 14.87 -5.50 -6.54
C ILE A 87 14.27 -6.53 -5.56
N ARG A 88 14.71 -7.80 -5.55
CA ARG A 88 14.19 -8.80 -4.61
C ARG A 88 14.64 -8.48 -3.19
N THR A 89 15.90 -8.12 -3.01
CA THR A 89 16.43 -7.67 -1.72
C THR A 89 15.67 -6.45 -1.22
N PHE A 90 15.35 -5.48 -2.07
CA PHE A 90 14.50 -4.35 -1.71
C PHE A 90 13.13 -4.78 -1.14
N ILE A 91 12.44 -5.72 -1.80
CA ILE A 91 11.15 -6.26 -1.30
C ILE A 91 11.31 -7.00 0.04
N VAL A 92 12.40 -7.75 0.22
CA VAL A 92 12.66 -8.46 1.49
C VAL A 92 12.88 -7.46 2.63
N VAL A 93 13.65 -6.39 2.38
CA VAL A 93 13.88 -5.33 3.37
C VAL A 93 12.56 -4.61 3.70
N LEU A 94 11.74 -4.27 2.70
CA LEU A 94 10.39 -3.71 2.89
C LEU A 94 9.52 -4.59 3.78
N ALA A 95 9.42 -5.88 3.46
CA ALA A 95 8.59 -6.80 4.21
C ALA A 95 9.07 -6.96 5.67
N ARG A 96 10.39 -6.97 5.89
CA ARG A 96 10.98 -6.99 7.24
C ARG A 96 10.57 -5.76 8.04
N HIS A 97 10.66 -4.55 7.47
CA HIS A 97 10.23 -3.34 8.17
C HIS A 97 8.72 -3.32 8.45
N LEU A 98 7.90 -3.76 7.49
CA LEU A 98 6.45 -3.87 7.69
C LEU A 98 6.12 -4.81 8.86
N VAL A 99 6.69 -6.02 8.85
CA VAL A 99 6.45 -7.03 9.89
C VAL A 99 6.98 -6.55 11.24
N SER A 100 8.17 -5.93 11.27
CA SER A 100 8.77 -5.40 12.50
C SER A 100 7.93 -4.28 13.11
N GLY A 101 7.48 -3.32 12.30
CA GLY A 101 6.68 -2.20 12.80
C GLY A 101 5.28 -2.60 13.27
N ILE A 102 4.74 -3.72 12.79
CA ILE A 102 3.49 -4.29 13.32
C ILE A 102 3.75 -5.06 14.61
N ARG A 103 4.86 -5.79 14.70
CA ARG A 103 5.23 -6.56 15.91
C ARG A 103 5.69 -5.68 17.06
N SER A 104 6.16 -4.46 16.79
CA SER A 104 6.56 -3.52 17.84
C SER A 104 5.36 -2.90 18.57
N VAL A 105 4.15 -3.03 18.02
CA VAL A 105 2.92 -2.60 18.70
C VAL A 105 2.67 -3.53 19.89
N PRO A 106 2.59 -3.03 21.13
CA PRO A 106 2.35 -3.86 22.28
C PRO A 106 1.02 -4.61 22.16
N ASP A 107 1.03 -5.90 22.50
CA ASP A 107 -0.18 -6.69 22.71
C ASP A 107 -0.83 -6.22 24.02
N THR A 108 -1.60 -5.13 23.93
CA THR A 108 -2.36 -4.62 25.05
C THR A 108 -3.61 -5.47 25.25
N THR A 109 -4.08 -5.61 26.50
CA THR A 109 -5.36 -6.29 26.79
C THR A 109 -6.55 -5.65 26.06
N ASN A 110 -6.41 -4.39 25.64
CA ASN A 110 -7.42 -3.65 24.89
C ASN A 110 -7.04 -3.55 23.40
N LYS A 111 -7.66 -4.40 22.58
CA LYS A 111 -7.48 -4.44 21.12
C LYS A 111 -7.61 -3.08 20.45
N THR A 112 -8.55 -2.23 20.90
CA THR A 112 -8.76 -0.89 20.36
C THR A 112 -7.55 0.02 20.57
N GLU A 113 -6.86 -0.10 21.70
CA GLU A 113 -5.68 0.71 22.00
C GLU A 113 -4.48 0.29 21.15
N SER A 114 -4.25 -1.01 20.99
CA SER A 114 -3.26 -1.51 20.03
C SER A 114 -3.54 -1.06 18.60
N SER A 115 -4.81 -1.00 18.18
CA SER A 115 -5.20 -0.49 16.85
C SER A 115 -4.90 1.00 16.66
N LYS A 116 -5.05 1.85 17.69
CA LYS A 116 -4.68 3.27 17.62
C LYS A 116 -3.17 3.45 17.47
N VAL A 117 -2.38 2.78 18.31
CA VAL A 117 -0.90 2.85 18.23
C VAL A 117 -0.43 2.37 16.85
N LEU A 118 -1.01 1.28 16.35
CA LEU A 118 -0.72 0.79 15.02
C LEU A 118 -1.10 1.80 13.92
N MET A 119 -2.22 2.50 14.05
CA MET A 119 -2.59 3.56 13.11
C MET A 119 -1.67 4.77 13.17
N ASP A 120 -1.25 5.20 14.35
CA ASP A 120 -0.30 6.31 14.49
C ASP A 120 1.03 5.95 13.81
N ASN A 121 1.50 4.72 14.00
CA ASN A 121 2.69 4.19 13.30
C ASN A 121 2.46 4.12 11.79
N LEU A 122 1.28 3.64 11.35
CA LEU A 122 0.93 3.53 9.93
C LEU A 122 0.89 4.88 9.22
N ARG A 123 0.38 5.90 9.90
CA ARG A 123 0.23 7.26 9.35
C ARG A 123 1.51 8.07 9.43
N SER A 124 2.42 7.74 10.33
CA SER A 124 3.69 8.45 10.46
C SER A 124 4.57 8.26 9.21
N LYS A 125 4.94 9.38 8.58
CA LYS A 125 5.89 9.43 7.46
C LYS A 125 7.28 8.92 7.84
N LEU A 126 7.60 8.88 9.14
CA LEU A 126 8.87 8.40 9.67
C LEU A 126 8.86 6.92 10.07
N HIS A 127 7.70 6.26 9.99
CA HIS A 127 7.54 4.86 10.37
C HIS A 127 6.99 4.03 9.21
N LEU A 128 5.71 3.65 9.25
CA LEU A 128 5.17 2.62 8.35
C LEU A 128 4.53 3.17 7.08
N TYR A 129 4.27 4.48 6.99
CA TYR A 129 3.55 5.03 5.83
C TYR A 129 4.28 4.75 4.52
N TYR A 130 5.55 5.16 4.40
CA TYR A 130 6.31 4.94 3.17
C TYR A 130 6.67 3.47 2.95
N VAL A 131 6.76 2.66 4.00
CA VAL A 131 6.91 1.21 3.88
C VAL A 131 5.70 0.62 3.16
N LEU A 132 4.49 0.96 3.63
CA LEU A 132 3.26 0.47 3.00
C LEU A 132 3.08 1.06 1.60
N LYS A 133 3.38 2.34 1.38
CA LYS A 133 3.31 2.97 0.06
C LYS A 133 4.25 2.31 -0.94
N ALA A 134 5.49 2.01 -0.55
CA ALA A 134 6.43 1.29 -1.41
C ALA A 134 6.00 -0.16 -1.69
N ILE A 135 5.37 -0.83 -0.72
CA ILE A 135 4.73 -2.13 -0.94
C ILE A 135 3.58 -2.01 -1.95
N ASN A 136 2.71 -1.02 -1.82
CA ASN A 136 1.63 -0.76 -2.77
C ASN A 136 2.20 -0.57 -4.19
N ILE A 137 3.19 0.30 -4.36
CA ILE A 137 3.89 0.52 -5.63
C ILE A 137 4.42 -0.82 -6.19
N SER A 138 5.04 -1.64 -5.35
CA SER A 138 5.58 -2.95 -5.74
C SER A 138 4.51 -3.93 -6.22
N THR A 139 3.23 -3.75 -5.85
CA THR A 139 2.13 -4.58 -6.36
C THR A 139 1.76 -4.28 -7.81
N PHE A 140 2.11 -3.10 -8.34
CA PHE A 140 1.93 -2.74 -9.75
C PHE A 140 3.10 -3.18 -10.64
N GLY A 141 4.18 -3.67 -10.03
CA GLY A 141 5.37 -4.12 -10.74
C GLY A 141 5.26 -5.53 -11.34
N PRO A 142 6.37 -6.05 -11.87
CA PRO A 142 6.39 -7.39 -12.45
C PRO A 142 5.99 -8.49 -11.44
N ASN A 143 5.36 -9.56 -11.93
CA ASN A 143 4.86 -10.67 -11.09
C ASN A 143 5.89 -11.30 -10.15
N VAL A 144 7.19 -11.19 -10.46
CA VAL A 144 8.27 -11.64 -9.58
C VAL A 144 8.26 -10.91 -8.24
N LEU A 145 7.94 -9.61 -8.20
CA LEU A 145 7.86 -8.82 -6.98
C LEU A 145 6.70 -9.27 -6.11
N VAL A 146 5.54 -9.48 -6.74
CA VAL A 146 4.34 -10.00 -6.08
C VAL A 146 4.59 -11.39 -5.48
N THR A 147 5.34 -12.22 -6.19
CA THR A 147 5.73 -13.55 -5.70
C THR A 147 6.63 -13.46 -4.46
N VAL A 148 7.62 -12.56 -4.46
CA VAL A 148 8.47 -12.33 -3.28
C VAL A 148 7.66 -11.78 -2.11
N MET A 149 6.76 -10.83 -2.34
CA MET A 149 5.84 -10.32 -1.31
C MET A 149 4.97 -11.43 -0.70
N LEU A 150 4.48 -12.35 -1.53
CA LEU A 150 3.70 -13.49 -1.09
C LEU A 150 4.52 -14.42 -0.17
N GLN A 151 5.77 -14.71 -0.55
CA GLN A 151 6.68 -15.53 0.26
C GLN A 151 6.97 -14.89 1.62
N GLN A 152 7.05 -13.55 1.68
CA GLN A 152 7.22 -12.78 2.91
C GLN A 152 5.92 -12.55 3.69
N ARG A 153 4.80 -13.18 3.27
CA ARG A 153 3.47 -13.05 3.89
C ARG A 153 2.90 -11.62 3.92
N VAL A 154 3.38 -10.73 3.05
CA VAL A 154 2.93 -9.33 2.99
C VAL A 154 1.39 -9.22 2.86
N PRO A 155 0.70 -9.97 1.98
CA PRO A 155 -0.76 -9.87 1.85
C PRO A 155 -1.51 -10.12 3.17
N SER A 156 -1.11 -11.15 3.92
CA SER A 156 -1.71 -11.46 5.24
C SER A 156 -1.50 -10.31 6.25
N VAL A 157 -0.33 -9.69 6.20
CA VAL A 157 0.03 -8.57 7.08
C VAL A 157 -0.79 -7.32 6.75
N VAL A 158 -1.00 -7.03 5.47
CA VAL A 158 -1.86 -5.91 5.02
C VAL A 158 -3.33 -6.14 5.44
N ILE A 159 -3.82 -7.38 5.45
CA ILE A 159 -5.16 -7.70 5.96
C ILE A 159 -5.27 -7.42 7.47
N LYS A 160 -4.21 -7.66 8.25
CA LYS A 160 -4.19 -7.28 9.68
C LYS A 160 -4.22 -5.76 9.87
N LEU A 161 -3.51 -5.01 9.02
CA LEU A 161 -3.60 -3.55 9.01
C LEU A 161 -5.03 -3.10 8.72
N PHE A 162 -5.66 -3.67 7.67
CA PHE A 162 -7.05 -3.37 7.33
C PHE A 162 -8.01 -3.67 8.48
N ARG A 163 -7.86 -4.80 9.17
CA ARG A 163 -8.64 -5.12 10.36
C ARG A 163 -8.49 -4.05 11.45
N SER A 164 -7.30 -3.49 11.60
CA SER A 164 -7.04 -2.47 12.61
C SER A 164 -7.82 -1.18 12.35
N PHE A 165 -8.08 -0.81 11.10
CA PHE A 165 -9.04 0.26 10.78
C PHE A 165 -10.42 -0.07 11.31
N ILE A 166 -10.91 -1.30 11.14
CA ILE A 166 -12.25 -1.71 11.61
C ILE A 166 -12.35 -1.64 13.14
N ASP A 167 -11.25 -1.88 13.85
CA ASP A 167 -11.19 -1.91 15.31
C ASP A 167 -11.01 -0.53 15.96
N LEU A 168 -10.83 0.54 15.17
CA LEU A 168 -10.70 1.91 15.68
C LEU A 168 -12.03 2.44 16.23
N PRO A 169 -12.00 3.21 17.34
CA PRO A 169 -13.20 3.85 17.85
C PRO A 169 -13.54 5.09 17.01
N ARG A 170 -14.83 5.45 16.91
CA ARG A 170 -15.30 6.63 16.17
C ARG A 170 -14.56 7.92 16.55
N SER A 171 -14.29 8.10 17.85
CA SER A 171 -13.56 9.27 18.35
C SER A 171 -12.16 9.45 17.74
N TYR A 172 -11.51 8.38 17.30
CA TYR A 172 -10.20 8.47 16.64
C TYR A 172 -10.32 9.14 15.26
N TYR A 173 -11.39 8.82 14.51
CA TYR A 173 -11.70 9.44 13.23
C TYR A 173 -12.03 10.93 13.37
N ASP A 174 -12.79 11.28 14.42
CA ASP A 174 -13.20 12.68 14.66
C ASP A 174 -12.04 13.57 15.13
N THR A 175 -11.02 12.98 15.78
CA THR A 175 -9.85 13.72 16.30
C THR A 175 -9.04 14.34 15.17
N GLU A 176 -8.91 13.63 14.05
CA GLU A 176 -8.21 14.12 12.87
C GLU A 176 -8.88 15.33 12.24
N THR A 177 -10.21 15.32 12.15
CA THR A 177 -11.00 16.43 11.61
C THR A 177 -10.89 17.70 12.45
N LYS A 178 -10.65 17.55 13.77
CA LYS A 178 -10.66 18.66 14.74
C LYS A 178 -9.28 19.26 15.02
N GLN A 179 -8.22 18.44 15.06
CA GLN A 179 -6.87 18.89 15.43
C GLN A 179 -5.95 19.18 14.23
N GLY A 180 -6.40 18.86 13.02
CA GLY A 180 -5.54 18.92 11.83
C GLY A 180 -4.49 17.81 11.84
N VAL A 181 -4.00 17.47 10.65
CA VAL A 181 -2.96 16.44 10.51
C VAL A 181 -1.60 17.06 10.80
N SER A 182 -0.84 16.48 11.74
CA SER A 182 0.57 16.83 11.95
C SER A 182 1.33 16.69 10.63
N ASP A 183 2.24 17.62 10.30
CA ASP A 183 3.06 17.54 9.09
C ASP A 183 3.86 16.21 8.97
N SER A 184 4.15 15.59 10.11
CA SER A 184 4.84 14.29 10.21
C SER A 184 3.96 13.07 9.92
N MET A 185 2.64 13.26 9.80
CA MET A 185 1.65 12.20 9.57
C MET A 185 0.89 12.44 8.27
N VAL A 186 0.34 11.36 7.71
CA VAL A 186 -0.65 11.44 6.62
C VAL A 186 -2.06 11.32 7.16
N THR A 187 -3.01 11.66 6.29
CA THR A 187 -4.41 11.51 6.66
C THR A 187 -4.76 10.03 6.82
N LEU A 188 -5.76 9.73 7.64
CA LEU A 188 -6.24 8.36 7.79
C LEU A 188 -6.89 7.86 6.49
N GLU A 189 -7.46 8.77 5.70
CA GLU A 189 -7.97 8.47 4.36
C GLU A 189 -6.84 8.04 3.42
N ASP A 190 -5.73 8.78 3.36
CA ASP A 190 -4.58 8.42 2.52
C ASP A 190 -4.00 7.06 2.93
N ALA A 191 -3.80 6.84 4.24
CA ALA A 191 -3.31 5.56 4.74
C ALA A 191 -4.28 4.41 4.41
N GLY A 192 -5.59 4.63 4.57
CA GLY A 192 -6.64 3.68 4.24
C GLY A 192 -6.68 3.35 2.74
N ASN A 193 -6.53 4.36 1.88
CA ASN A 193 -6.49 4.20 0.43
C ASN A 193 -5.29 3.33 0.01
N VAL A 194 -4.10 3.57 0.57
CA VAL A 194 -2.92 2.75 0.30
C VAL A 194 -3.14 1.28 0.73
N VAL A 195 -3.72 1.04 1.91
CA VAL A 195 -4.05 -0.33 2.37
C VAL A 195 -5.03 -1.00 1.41
N VAL A 196 -6.12 -0.32 1.08
CA VAL A 196 -7.18 -0.86 0.23
C VAL A 196 -6.67 -1.14 -1.18
N ASP A 197 -5.90 -0.24 -1.77
CA ASP A 197 -5.33 -0.44 -3.10
C ASP A 197 -4.32 -1.58 -3.12
N THR A 198 -3.49 -1.71 -2.09
CA THR A 198 -2.59 -2.86 -1.93
C THR A 198 -3.38 -4.17 -1.90
N LEU A 199 -4.49 -4.22 -1.14
CA LEU A 199 -5.35 -5.40 -1.08
C LEU A 199 -6.03 -5.69 -2.43
N LYS A 200 -6.53 -4.67 -3.13
CA LYS A 200 -7.11 -4.82 -4.48
C LYS A 200 -6.09 -5.45 -5.43
N GLN A 201 -4.83 -5.01 -5.40
CA GLN A 201 -3.79 -5.57 -6.26
C GLN A 201 -3.41 -7.00 -5.85
N CYS A 202 -3.37 -7.29 -4.54
CA CYS A 202 -3.18 -8.66 -4.05
C CYS A 202 -4.25 -9.62 -4.58
N VAL A 203 -5.54 -9.26 -4.52
CA VAL A 203 -6.62 -10.15 -4.97
C VAL A 203 -6.72 -10.25 -6.50
N LYS A 204 -6.21 -9.27 -7.25
CA LYS A 204 -6.11 -9.36 -8.72
C LYS A 204 -5.08 -10.38 -9.18
N ASN A 205 -4.06 -10.67 -8.37
CA ASN A 205 -3.05 -11.68 -8.69
C ASN A 205 -3.56 -13.10 -8.34
N PRO A 206 -3.73 -14.02 -9.32
CA PRO A 206 -4.30 -15.34 -9.06
C PRO A 206 -3.52 -16.18 -8.06
N SER A 207 -2.19 -16.07 -8.04
CA SER A 207 -1.32 -16.83 -7.12
C SER A 207 -1.51 -16.35 -5.68
N VAL A 208 -1.60 -15.03 -5.48
CA VAL A 208 -1.86 -14.44 -4.17
C VAL A 208 -3.27 -14.80 -3.71
N LEU A 209 -4.29 -14.64 -4.56
CA LEU A 209 -5.66 -14.99 -4.24
C LEU A 209 -5.80 -16.46 -3.85
N THR A 210 -5.21 -17.36 -4.62
CA THR A 210 -5.21 -18.81 -4.32
C THR A 210 -4.61 -19.07 -2.95
N ARG A 211 -3.48 -18.44 -2.62
CA ARG A 211 -2.85 -18.58 -1.31
C ARG A 211 -3.75 -18.06 -0.19
N LEU A 212 -4.36 -16.89 -0.36
CA LEU A 212 -5.27 -16.30 0.62
C LEU A 212 -6.51 -17.17 0.85
N ILE A 213 -7.02 -17.86 -0.17
CA ILE A 213 -8.14 -18.81 -0.06
C ILE A 213 -7.70 -20.04 0.74
N VAL A 214 -6.55 -20.63 0.40
CA VAL A 214 -6.01 -21.81 1.10
C VAL A 214 -5.74 -21.53 2.58
N GLU A 215 -5.33 -20.31 2.92
CA GLU A 215 -5.06 -19.88 4.30
C GLU A 215 -6.30 -19.34 5.05
N ASP A 216 -7.53 -19.51 4.53
CA ASP A 216 -8.80 -18.91 5.04
C ASP A 216 -8.75 -17.37 5.22
N THR A 217 -7.70 -16.73 4.72
CA THR A 217 -7.44 -15.29 4.94
C THR A 217 -8.31 -14.44 4.03
N PHE A 218 -8.62 -14.92 2.82
CA PHE A 218 -9.59 -14.28 1.94
C PHE A 218 -11.00 -14.28 2.55
N PHE A 219 -11.43 -15.41 3.10
CA PHE A 219 -12.74 -15.49 3.75
C PHE A 219 -12.77 -14.70 5.05
N LEU A 220 -11.66 -14.61 5.79
CA LEU A 220 -11.53 -13.69 6.92
C LEU A 220 -11.75 -12.24 6.46
N LEU A 221 -11.12 -11.81 5.36
CA LEU A 221 -11.32 -10.47 4.80
C LEU A 221 -12.79 -10.24 4.43
N LEU A 222 -13.44 -11.21 3.77
CA LEU A 222 -14.87 -11.13 3.48
C LEU A 222 -15.72 -11.05 4.75
N ARG A 223 -15.44 -11.87 5.77
CA ARG A 223 -16.13 -11.79 7.07
C ARG A 223 -15.94 -10.43 7.72
N LEU A 224 -14.75 -9.82 7.62
CA LEU A 224 -14.49 -8.49 8.17
C LEU A 224 -15.31 -7.40 7.44
N ILE A 225 -15.46 -7.52 6.13
CA ILE A 225 -16.29 -6.61 5.32
C ILE A 225 -17.78 -6.86 5.51
N LEU A 226 -18.20 -8.11 5.75
CA LEU A 226 -19.61 -8.48 5.90
C LEU A 226 -20.09 -8.46 7.36
N ALA A 227 -19.18 -8.40 8.33
CA ALA A 227 -19.53 -8.34 9.74
C ALA A 227 -20.35 -7.07 9.98
N LYS A 228 -21.53 -7.25 10.59
CA LYS A 228 -22.28 -6.12 11.15
C LYS A 228 -21.36 -5.39 12.12
N PRO A 229 -21.31 -4.05 12.07
CA PRO A 229 -20.47 -3.29 12.98
C PRO A 229 -20.81 -3.67 14.43
N ALA A 230 -19.78 -3.87 15.25
CA ALA A 230 -19.96 -3.76 16.70
C ALA A 230 -20.59 -2.39 16.93
N GLU A 231 -21.73 -2.35 17.62
CA GLU A 231 -22.62 -1.21 17.72
C GLU A 231 -21.84 0.11 17.72
N TRP A 232 -22.01 0.91 16.67
CA TRP A 232 -21.94 2.35 16.80
C TRP A 232 -23.01 2.70 17.82
N ILE A 233 -22.67 2.62 19.11
CA ILE A 233 -23.55 3.06 20.18
C ILE A 233 -23.72 4.55 19.90
N ALA A 234 -24.85 4.89 19.30
CA ALA A 234 -25.27 6.26 19.12
C ALA A 234 -25.27 6.87 20.52
N SER A 235 -24.27 7.71 20.81
CA SER A 235 -24.42 8.65 21.91
C SER A 235 -25.69 9.46 21.60
N PRO A 236 -26.67 9.55 22.51
CA PRO A 236 -27.99 10.12 22.22
C PRO A 236 -28.01 11.59 21.78
N ASN A 237 -26.85 12.25 21.71
CA ASN A 237 -26.73 13.70 21.64
C ASN A 237 -25.97 14.25 20.41
N ASP A 238 -25.42 13.41 19.52
CA ASP A 238 -24.67 13.93 18.37
C ASP A 238 -25.54 13.94 17.12
N GLY A 239 -25.96 15.15 16.74
CA GLY A 239 -26.66 15.43 15.49
C GLY A 239 -25.85 14.97 14.27
N GLU A 240 -26.61 14.65 13.22
CA GLU A 240 -26.22 14.23 11.87
C GLU A 240 -24.78 14.61 11.47
N THR A 241 -23.81 13.78 11.86
CA THR A 241 -22.43 13.90 11.40
C THR A 241 -22.19 12.84 10.34
N GLN A 242 -21.91 13.27 9.11
CA GLN A 242 -21.69 12.41 7.95
C GLN A 242 -20.61 11.36 8.24
N GLU A 243 -20.96 10.10 7.98
CA GLU A 243 -20.06 8.95 8.04
C GLU A 243 -18.91 9.10 7.02
N PRO A 244 -17.67 8.68 7.35
CA PRO A 244 -16.56 8.70 6.40
C PRO A 244 -16.85 7.90 5.12
N GLY A 245 -16.47 8.42 3.96
CA GLY A 245 -16.80 7.85 2.64
C GLY A 245 -16.39 6.37 2.43
N TYR A 246 -15.32 5.92 3.08
CA TYR A 246 -14.86 4.52 3.02
C TYR A 246 -15.66 3.57 3.93
N MET A 247 -16.65 4.07 4.66
CA MET A 247 -17.57 3.31 5.50
C MET A 247 -18.98 3.23 4.87
N VAL A 248 -19.23 3.91 3.75
CA VAL A 248 -20.55 3.95 3.04
C VAL A 248 -21.11 2.57 2.68
N TRP A 249 -20.28 1.53 2.59
CA TRP A 249 -20.74 0.15 2.41
C TRP A 249 -21.44 -0.42 3.66
N LYS A 250 -21.38 0.26 4.82
CA LYS A 250 -22.01 -0.14 6.09
C LYS A 250 -23.52 0.09 6.17
N HIS A 251 -24.11 0.91 5.29
CA HIS A 251 -25.56 1.19 5.29
C HIS A 251 -26.30 0.66 4.05
N LYS A 252 -25.62 -0.02 3.12
CA LYS A 252 -26.22 -0.44 1.84
C LYS A 252 -27.24 -1.60 1.92
N TYR A 253 -27.60 -2.07 3.12
CA TYR A 253 -28.57 -3.15 3.31
C TYR A 253 -29.68 -2.85 4.33
N ASP A 254 -30.04 -1.57 4.49
CA ASP A 254 -31.31 -1.19 5.14
C ASP A 254 -32.39 -0.88 4.07
N LEU A 255 -32.72 -1.88 3.27
CA LEU A 255 -33.92 -1.95 2.42
C LEU A 255 -34.64 -3.28 2.68
#